data_AF-A0A1E5D912-F1
#
_entry.id   AF-A0A1E5D912-F1
#
_cell.length_a   1.000
_cell.length_b   1.000
_cell.length_c   1.000
_cell.angle_alpha   90.00
_cell.angle_beta   90.00
_cell.angle_gamma   90.00
#
_symmetry.space_group_name_H-M   'P 1'
#
loop_
_entity.id
_entity.type
_entity.pdbx_description
1 polymer ?
#
loop_
_entity_poly.entity_id
_entity_poly.type
_entity_poly.pdbx_seq_one_letter_code
_entity_poly.pdbx_strand_id
1 'polypeptide(L)'
;MVGSQSLSTSHLQRLKQLEKHFFRNETYDVDIVTLAEILVCSERYVSKLMAAFESFGLIHWAAGQGRGHRSKLTLLKSFEASLLTQLEQMARSGRMNQAFRLATQFGEVHLFQDHIPLWLGDAQQELKKQNTLMYLVPYMLPEWHPHLAQSARSILLIESVFDTLVRYDPIQNDIVPHIAHQFHFSDKQIRLRIRTDIMMHNGEALTPELVKKNIEMRLNTPHPYQILFRHVERIDIDKQWVIFSMRQSDPVLLHLLADSHSAIFDYQASKPIGCGAYRAESLEKQYWSLVRNNHYFGFGGHIERVEFWCSDAQPQTPMHVAELLYCESQPAQPKKVDRSGCTVFQFHHHANALSAQERAWLVHHSRRFTLDGPKRSANSVMDCHQDKGFHLFNHDMKLPARPVVIEVVDSHMRELQPLLDALSQKGVIWQVYLQGQSQDVAVDVSYDCYVFGDDLTFQYYEWLLCGNVFSLCLPERGKQSLLTFIDMLMQESNDSEEFLHKLYRAEDWLIQNYYYCPLWRNHFTVTRADNLYGTETNNMGVMSLVNMWLE
;
A
#
# COMPACT_ATOMS: atom_id res chain seq x y z
N MET A 1 33.83 13.03 -29.36
CA MET A 1 32.80 12.17 -28.73
C MET A 1 32.51 11.02 -29.69
N VAL A 2 33.19 9.89 -29.50
CA VAL A 2 32.83 8.64 -30.19
C VAL A 2 31.54 8.17 -29.53
N GLY A 3 30.45 8.05 -30.28
CA GLY A 3 29.19 7.56 -29.75
C GLY A 3 29.42 6.20 -29.09
N SER A 4 29.23 6.11 -27.77
CA SER A 4 29.31 4.86 -27.03
C SER A 4 28.25 3.92 -27.61
N GLN A 5 28.66 2.91 -28.38
CA GLN A 5 27.74 1.89 -28.85
C GLN A 5 27.19 1.16 -27.62
N SER A 6 25.87 1.19 -27.42
CA SER A 6 25.21 0.49 -26.32
C SER A 6 24.94 -0.97 -26.67
N LEU A 7 25.01 -1.84 -25.65
CA LEU A 7 24.67 -3.25 -25.82
C LEU A 7 23.15 -3.38 -26.01
N SER A 8 22.73 -3.99 -27.11
CA SER A 8 21.31 -4.32 -27.30
C SER A 8 20.89 -5.49 -26.40
N THR A 9 19.58 -5.61 -26.15
CA THR A 9 18.99 -6.77 -25.47
C THR A 9 19.37 -8.09 -26.14
N SER A 10 19.45 -8.12 -27.47
CA SER A 10 19.92 -9.29 -28.22
C SER A 10 21.37 -9.64 -27.89
N HIS A 11 22.26 -8.64 -27.81
CA HIS A 11 23.67 -8.85 -27.43
C HIS A 11 23.78 -9.44 -26.02
N LEU A 12 23.00 -8.94 -25.06
CA LEU A 12 22.97 -9.45 -23.69
C LEU A 12 22.48 -10.91 -23.62
N GLN A 13 21.42 -11.25 -24.37
CA GLN A 13 20.93 -12.63 -24.46
C GLN A 13 22.00 -13.58 -25.00
N ARG A 14 22.72 -13.15 -26.05
CA ARG A 14 23.80 -13.94 -26.65
C ARG A 14 25.01 -14.08 -25.71
N LEU A 15 25.33 -13.06 -24.94
CA LEU A 15 26.37 -13.13 -23.92
C LEU A 15 26.01 -14.12 -22.81
N LYS A 16 24.75 -14.11 -22.33
CA LYS A 16 24.22 -15.08 -21.36
C LYS A 16 24.30 -16.52 -21.88
N GLN A 17 24.18 -16.72 -23.19
CA GLN A 17 24.36 -18.04 -23.81
C GLN A 17 25.82 -18.48 -23.81
N LEU A 18 26.77 -17.60 -24.18
CA LEU A 18 28.20 -17.93 -24.14
C LEU A 18 28.67 -18.28 -22.73
N GLU A 19 28.26 -17.53 -21.71
CA GLU A 19 28.70 -17.73 -20.33
C GLU A 19 28.27 -19.09 -19.75
N LYS A 20 27.24 -19.73 -20.31
CA LYS A 20 26.87 -21.12 -19.93
C LYS A 20 27.88 -22.17 -20.38
N HIS A 21 28.71 -21.85 -21.37
CA HIS A 21 29.61 -22.79 -22.03
C HIS A 21 31.09 -22.44 -21.87
N PHE A 22 31.41 -21.19 -21.54
CA PHE A 22 32.78 -20.70 -21.46
C PHE A 22 33.02 -19.98 -20.13
N PHE A 23 34.09 -20.35 -19.42
CA PHE A 23 34.50 -19.66 -18.20
C PHE A 23 35.28 -18.38 -18.51
N ARG A 24 35.17 -17.41 -17.59
CA ARG A 24 35.86 -16.11 -17.73
C ARG A 24 37.38 -16.28 -17.71
N ASN A 25 38.06 -15.50 -18.55
CA ASN A 25 39.52 -15.45 -18.68
C ASN A 25 40.18 -16.78 -19.12
N GLU A 26 39.41 -17.75 -19.58
CA GLU A 26 39.92 -18.97 -20.21
C GLU A 26 39.81 -18.89 -21.73
N THR A 27 40.81 -19.40 -22.43
CA THR A 27 40.83 -19.45 -23.89
C THR A 27 40.40 -20.82 -24.39
N TYR A 28 39.39 -20.84 -25.25
CA TYR A 28 38.85 -22.05 -25.86
C TYR A 28 39.06 -22.02 -27.37
N ASP A 29 39.41 -23.18 -27.92
CA ASP A 29 39.37 -23.40 -29.36
C ASP A 29 37.93 -23.70 -29.80
N VAL A 30 37.38 -22.86 -30.67
CA VAL A 30 35.98 -22.90 -31.12
C VAL A 30 35.88 -22.85 -32.64
N ASP A 31 34.81 -23.41 -33.18
CA ASP A 31 34.41 -23.26 -34.58
C ASP A 31 33.06 -22.54 -34.71
N ILE A 32 32.82 -21.97 -35.90
CA ILE A 32 31.65 -21.14 -36.17
C ILE A 32 30.35 -21.95 -36.06
N VAL A 33 30.36 -23.24 -36.40
CA VAL A 33 29.19 -24.12 -36.33
C VAL A 33 28.77 -24.31 -34.88
N THR A 34 29.71 -24.67 -34.01
CA THR A 34 29.49 -24.83 -32.56
C THR A 34 29.00 -23.53 -31.93
N LEU A 35 29.60 -22.39 -32.28
CA LEU A 35 29.13 -21.09 -31.79
C LEU A 35 27.73 -20.74 -32.28
N ALA A 36 27.38 -21.06 -33.53
CA ALA A 36 26.05 -20.83 -34.08
C ALA A 36 24.96 -21.62 -33.32
N GLU A 37 25.27 -22.85 -32.92
CA GLU A 37 24.40 -23.68 -32.08
C GLU A 37 24.23 -23.10 -30.67
N ILE A 38 25.34 -22.80 -29.97
CA ILE A 38 25.31 -22.19 -28.62
C ILE A 38 24.52 -20.87 -28.62
N LEU A 39 24.79 -20.04 -29.62
CA LEU A 39 24.19 -18.71 -29.76
C LEU A 39 22.83 -18.74 -30.44
N VAL A 40 22.31 -19.91 -30.85
CA VAL A 40 21.03 -20.07 -31.54
C VAL A 40 20.85 -19.01 -32.64
N CYS A 41 21.81 -18.95 -33.56
CA CYS A 41 21.81 -18.02 -34.69
C CYS A 41 22.46 -18.63 -35.94
N SER A 42 22.41 -17.94 -37.09
CA SER A 42 23.08 -18.44 -38.30
C SER A 42 24.59 -18.28 -38.22
N GLU A 43 25.34 -19.17 -38.85
CA GLU A 43 26.81 -19.10 -38.95
C GLU A 43 27.30 -17.75 -39.49
N ARG A 44 26.58 -17.19 -40.46
CA ARG A 44 26.88 -15.86 -41.02
C ARG A 44 26.77 -14.74 -39.98
N TYR A 45 25.89 -14.89 -38.99
CA TYR A 45 25.72 -13.89 -37.93
C TYR A 45 26.78 -14.00 -36.84
N VAL A 46 27.35 -15.19 -36.59
CA VAL A 46 28.38 -15.42 -35.57
C VAL A 46 29.58 -14.49 -35.76
N SER A 47 30.14 -14.41 -36.97
CA SER A 47 31.32 -13.55 -37.23
C SER A 47 31.03 -12.06 -36.95
N LYS A 48 29.83 -11.59 -37.29
CA LYS A 48 29.39 -10.22 -36.98
C LYS A 48 29.25 -10.01 -35.48
N LEU A 49 28.70 -10.99 -34.77
CA LEU A 49 28.50 -10.94 -33.33
C LEU A 49 29.82 -10.99 -32.56
N MET A 50 30.77 -11.83 -32.96
CA MET A 50 32.09 -11.89 -32.34
C MET A 50 32.84 -10.57 -32.52
N ALA A 51 32.81 -10.00 -33.73
CA ALA A 51 33.39 -8.67 -33.98
C ALA A 51 32.73 -7.58 -33.11
N ALA A 52 31.40 -7.63 -32.94
CA ALA A 52 30.69 -6.73 -32.07
C ALA A 52 31.10 -6.93 -30.59
N PHE A 53 31.13 -8.16 -30.09
CA PHE A 53 31.57 -8.46 -28.73
C PHE A 53 33.02 -8.03 -28.46
N GLU A 54 33.93 -8.19 -29.42
CA GLU A 54 35.30 -7.67 -29.34
C GLU A 54 35.29 -6.14 -29.21
N SER A 55 34.51 -5.44 -30.05
CA SER A 55 34.41 -3.97 -30.02
C SER A 55 33.82 -3.43 -28.71
N PHE A 56 32.96 -4.21 -28.04
CA PHE A 56 32.43 -3.90 -26.71
C PHE A 56 33.38 -4.30 -25.57
N GLY A 57 34.50 -4.97 -25.88
CA GLY A 57 35.43 -5.52 -24.89
C GLY A 57 34.80 -6.62 -24.01
N LEU A 58 33.85 -7.38 -24.56
CA LEU A 58 33.20 -8.50 -23.87
C LEU A 58 34.00 -9.81 -24.00
N ILE A 59 34.70 -9.97 -25.11
CA ILE A 59 35.50 -11.15 -25.44
C ILE A 59 36.85 -10.71 -25.99
N HIS A 60 37.78 -11.66 -26.06
CA HIS A 60 38.90 -11.64 -26.99
C HIS A 60 38.66 -12.70 -28.08
N TRP A 61 38.75 -12.29 -29.34
CA TRP A 61 38.44 -13.09 -30.51
C TRP A 61 39.62 -13.11 -31.49
N ALA A 62 40.21 -14.30 -31.68
CA ALA A 62 41.21 -14.53 -32.72
C ALA A 62 40.67 -15.52 -33.76
N ALA A 63 40.34 -15.01 -34.94
CA ALA A 63 39.82 -15.82 -36.03
C ALA A 63 40.86 -16.82 -36.55
N GLY A 64 40.45 -18.07 -36.76
CA GLY A 64 41.31 -19.11 -37.35
C GLY A 64 41.67 -18.79 -38.81
N GLN A 65 42.95 -18.89 -39.16
CA GLN A 65 43.44 -18.59 -40.51
C GLN A 65 43.36 -19.84 -41.42
N GLY A 66 42.18 -20.11 -42.01
CA GLY A 66 41.99 -21.11 -43.07
C GLY A 66 41.39 -22.46 -42.64
N ARG A 67 41.27 -23.41 -43.59
CA ARG A 67 40.64 -24.73 -43.35
C ARG A 67 41.46 -25.55 -42.34
N GLY A 68 40.86 -25.85 -41.19
CA GLY A 68 41.47 -26.69 -40.14
C GLY A 68 41.97 -25.93 -38.90
N HIS A 69 42.06 -24.59 -38.95
CA HIS A 69 42.44 -23.78 -37.79
C HIS A 69 41.20 -23.31 -37.01
N ARG A 70 41.08 -23.73 -35.75
CA ARG A 70 40.02 -23.26 -34.84
C ARG A 70 40.26 -21.79 -34.47
N SER A 71 39.16 -21.05 -34.31
CA SER A 71 39.22 -19.70 -33.75
C SER A 71 39.41 -19.80 -32.25
N LYS A 72 40.02 -18.78 -31.63
CA LYS A 72 40.18 -18.71 -30.18
C LYS A 72 39.24 -17.68 -29.61
N LEU A 73 38.49 -18.09 -28.60
CA LEU A 73 37.56 -17.25 -27.84
C LEU A 73 38.00 -17.18 -26.39
N THR A 74 38.04 -15.99 -25.81
CA THR A 74 38.18 -15.79 -24.36
C THR A 74 37.08 -14.86 -23.89
N LEU A 75 36.32 -15.28 -22.88
CA LEU A 75 35.25 -14.45 -22.30
C LEU A 75 35.87 -13.49 -21.27
N LEU A 76 35.73 -12.18 -21.48
CA LEU A 76 36.34 -11.16 -20.61
C LEU A 76 35.35 -10.62 -19.57
N LYS A 77 34.08 -10.44 -19.95
CA LYS A 77 33.03 -9.92 -19.06
C LYS A 77 31.87 -10.91 -18.95
N SER A 78 31.34 -11.04 -17.73
CA SER A 78 30.12 -11.80 -17.45
C SER A 78 28.88 -11.11 -18.01
N PHE A 79 27.81 -11.88 -18.21
CA PHE A 79 26.49 -11.35 -18.51
C PHE A 79 26.04 -10.36 -17.43
N GLU A 80 26.17 -10.73 -16.16
CA GLU A 80 25.73 -9.93 -15.01
C GLU A 80 26.37 -8.53 -15.00
N ALA A 81 27.71 -8.45 -15.03
CA ALA A 81 28.44 -7.19 -15.11
C ALA A 81 28.06 -6.34 -16.34
N SER A 82 27.79 -6.98 -17.48
CA SER A 82 27.40 -6.29 -18.72
C SER A 82 25.97 -5.75 -18.63
N LEU A 83 25.06 -6.52 -18.03
CA LEU A 83 23.70 -6.09 -17.72
C LEU A 83 23.72 -4.92 -16.75
N LEU A 84 24.45 -5.01 -15.63
CA LEU A 84 24.60 -3.93 -14.65
C LEU A 84 25.08 -2.63 -15.30
N THR A 85 26.06 -2.70 -16.21
CA THR A 85 26.54 -1.52 -16.95
C THR A 85 25.41 -0.87 -17.78
N GLN A 86 24.54 -1.66 -18.42
CA GLN A 86 23.41 -1.13 -19.19
C GLN A 86 22.32 -0.55 -18.27
N LEU A 87 22.03 -1.23 -17.16
CA LEU A 87 21.08 -0.76 -16.15
C LEU A 87 21.52 0.58 -15.57
N GLU A 88 22.79 0.70 -15.18
CA GLU A 88 23.40 1.94 -14.68
C GLU A 88 23.29 3.07 -15.71
N GLN A 89 23.64 2.81 -16.98
CA GLN A 89 23.55 3.82 -18.04
C GLN A 89 22.11 4.31 -18.27
N MET A 90 21.13 3.40 -18.22
CA MET A 90 19.72 3.75 -18.33
C MET A 90 19.25 4.55 -17.10
N ALA A 91 19.58 4.08 -15.89
CA ALA A 91 19.24 4.73 -14.63
C ALA A 91 19.79 6.16 -14.55
N ARG A 92 21.09 6.35 -14.82
CA ARG A 92 21.75 7.66 -14.84
C ARG A 92 21.18 8.64 -15.87
N SER A 93 20.57 8.13 -16.93
CA SER A 93 19.90 8.97 -17.94
C SER A 93 18.42 9.22 -17.63
N GLY A 94 17.97 8.93 -16.40
CA GLY A 94 16.57 9.07 -15.97
C GLY A 94 15.62 8.04 -16.59
N ARG A 95 16.14 7.00 -17.27
CA ARG A 95 15.33 5.95 -17.94
C ARG A 95 15.12 4.75 -17.03
N MET A 96 14.69 5.00 -15.80
CA MET A 96 14.54 3.99 -14.73
C MET A 96 13.59 2.86 -15.12
N ASN A 97 12.40 3.18 -15.63
CA ASN A 97 11.44 2.19 -16.15
C ASN A 97 12.05 1.28 -17.24
N GLN A 98 12.87 1.83 -18.15
CA GLN A 98 13.52 1.03 -19.19
C GLN A 98 14.57 0.08 -18.60
N ALA A 99 15.34 0.55 -17.61
CA ALA A 99 16.30 -0.28 -16.87
C ALA A 99 15.58 -1.43 -16.17
N PHE A 100 14.50 -1.15 -15.44
CA PHE A 100 13.72 -2.19 -14.76
C PHE A 100 13.14 -3.22 -15.73
N ARG A 101 12.50 -2.79 -16.82
CA ARG A 101 11.98 -3.73 -17.85
C ARG A 101 13.07 -4.63 -18.42
N LEU A 102 14.28 -4.10 -18.61
CA LEU A 102 15.43 -4.90 -19.06
C LEU A 102 15.84 -5.93 -17.99
N ALA A 103 15.91 -5.54 -16.71
CA ALA A 103 16.21 -6.45 -15.61
C ALA A 103 15.15 -7.56 -15.48
N THR A 104 13.86 -7.21 -15.54
CA THR A 104 12.72 -8.13 -15.53
C THR A 104 12.79 -9.12 -16.68
N GLN A 105 13.11 -8.66 -17.90
CA GLN A 105 13.24 -9.52 -19.07
C GLN A 105 14.27 -10.64 -18.88
N PHE A 106 15.33 -10.40 -18.10
CA PHE A 106 16.37 -11.39 -17.85
C PHE A 106 16.21 -12.18 -16.54
N GLY A 107 15.19 -11.86 -15.73
CA GLY A 107 14.97 -12.45 -14.40
C GLY A 107 15.90 -11.90 -13.31
N GLU A 108 16.56 -10.77 -13.55
CA GLU A 108 17.61 -10.22 -12.68
C GLU A 108 17.16 -8.93 -11.99
N VAL A 109 15.89 -8.86 -11.57
CA VAL A 109 15.30 -7.65 -10.94
C VAL A 109 16.06 -7.23 -9.69
N HIS A 110 16.59 -8.19 -8.93
CA HIS A 110 17.40 -7.92 -7.73
C HIS A 110 18.65 -7.07 -8.06
N LEU A 111 19.33 -7.32 -9.18
CA LEU A 111 20.48 -6.52 -9.60
C LEU A 111 20.11 -5.04 -9.78
N PHE A 112 18.92 -4.77 -10.33
CA PHE A 112 18.43 -3.42 -10.45
C PHE A 112 18.08 -2.83 -9.08
N GLN A 113 17.27 -3.53 -8.27
CA GLN A 113 16.83 -3.09 -6.94
C GLN A 113 17.99 -2.78 -5.98
N ASP A 114 19.01 -3.65 -5.95
CA ASP A 114 20.17 -3.52 -5.07
C ASP A 114 21.04 -2.30 -5.43
N HIS A 115 21.03 -1.88 -6.70
CA HIS A 115 21.88 -0.81 -7.21
C HIS A 115 21.16 0.53 -7.44
N ILE A 116 19.82 0.56 -7.46
CA ILE A 116 19.03 1.81 -7.52
C ILE A 116 19.60 2.87 -6.55
N PRO A 117 19.82 2.57 -5.24
CA PRO A 117 20.38 3.54 -4.29
C PRO A 117 21.69 4.20 -4.71
N LEU A 118 22.51 3.51 -5.51
CA LEU A 118 23.82 3.97 -5.98
C LEU A 118 23.69 4.86 -7.22
N TRP A 119 22.71 4.60 -8.09
CA TRP A 119 22.54 5.33 -9.35
C TRP A 119 21.72 6.61 -9.21
N LEU A 120 20.93 6.72 -8.15
CA LEU A 120 20.00 7.82 -7.93
C LEU A 120 20.67 9.18 -7.82
N GLY A 121 21.80 9.28 -7.12
CA GLY A 121 22.54 10.54 -6.98
C GLY A 121 22.88 11.18 -8.33
N ASP A 122 23.31 10.36 -9.29
CA ASP A 122 23.66 10.82 -10.64
C ASP A 122 22.41 11.12 -11.50
N ALA A 123 21.29 10.42 -11.25
CA ALA A 123 20.04 10.58 -11.98
C ALA A 123 19.23 11.83 -11.55
N GLN A 124 19.51 12.40 -10.37
CA GLN A 124 18.73 13.50 -9.78
C GLN A 124 18.53 14.69 -10.73
N GLN A 125 19.58 15.10 -11.48
CA GLN A 125 19.48 16.24 -12.40
C GLN A 125 18.52 15.97 -13.57
N GLU A 126 18.56 14.76 -14.14
CA GLU A 126 17.67 14.39 -15.23
C GLU A 126 16.24 14.18 -14.75
N LEU A 127 16.05 13.55 -13.57
CA LEU A 127 14.75 13.41 -12.93
C LEU A 127 14.11 14.77 -12.63
N LYS A 128 14.91 15.75 -12.15
CA LYS A 128 14.46 17.12 -11.93
C LYS A 128 13.99 17.78 -13.23
N LYS A 129 14.76 17.67 -14.32
CA LYS A 129 14.35 18.21 -15.65
C LYS A 129 13.05 17.60 -16.15
N GLN A 130 12.81 16.33 -15.83
CA GLN A 130 11.61 15.60 -16.22
C GLN A 130 10.43 15.82 -15.26
N ASN A 131 10.66 16.49 -14.12
CA ASN A 131 9.71 16.62 -13.02
C ASN A 131 9.16 15.24 -12.59
N THR A 132 10.09 14.29 -12.39
CA THR A 132 9.80 12.91 -11.98
C THR A 132 10.12 12.72 -10.49
N LEU A 133 9.09 12.39 -9.71
CA LEU A 133 9.21 12.03 -8.30
C LEU A 133 9.49 10.52 -8.15
N MET A 134 10.35 10.19 -7.20
CA MET A 134 10.74 8.80 -6.93
C MET A 134 10.36 8.42 -5.50
N TYR A 135 9.61 7.34 -5.38
CA TYR A 135 9.23 6.70 -4.12
C TYR A 135 9.92 5.35 -4.00
N LEU A 136 10.64 5.13 -2.89
CA LEU A 136 11.09 3.82 -2.47
C LEU A 136 10.17 3.31 -1.37
N VAL A 137 9.55 2.14 -1.57
CA VAL A 137 8.52 1.60 -0.70
C VAL A 137 8.80 0.13 -0.33
N PRO A 138 8.52 -0.30 0.92
CA PRO A 138 8.78 -1.67 1.38
C PRO A 138 7.59 -2.60 1.10
N TYR A 139 6.86 -2.35 0.01
CA TYR A 139 5.66 -3.11 -0.34
C TYR A 139 5.44 -3.18 -1.85
N MET A 140 4.76 -4.25 -2.25
CA MET A 140 4.33 -4.47 -3.64
C MET A 140 3.10 -3.61 -3.98
N LEU A 141 2.81 -3.45 -5.27
CA LEU A 141 1.66 -2.70 -5.79
C LEU A 141 0.40 -3.01 -4.95
N PRO A 142 -0.17 -2.02 -4.25
CA PRO A 142 -1.30 -2.23 -3.36
C PRO A 142 -2.62 -2.39 -4.15
N GLU A 143 -3.67 -2.85 -3.45
CA GLU A 143 -5.03 -2.93 -4.00
C GLU A 143 -5.48 -1.53 -4.44
N TRP A 144 -5.92 -1.40 -5.68
CA TRP A 144 -6.30 -0.12 -6.27
C TRP A 144 -7.80 0.08 -6.32
N HIS A 145 -8.61 -0.98 -6.18
CA HIS A 145 -10.05 -0.85 -6.14
C HIS A 145 -10.49 -0.20 -4.82
N PRO A 146 -11.10 1.01 -4.85
CA PRO A 146 -11.39 1.75 -3.61
C PRO A 146 -12.19 0.95 -2.58
N HIS A 147 -13.22 0.23 -3.04
CA HIS A 147 -14.11 -0.57 -2.20
C HIS A 147 -13.50 -1.87 -1.63
N LEU A 148 -12.30 -2.28 -2.07
CA LEU A 148 -11.60 -3.49 -1.61
C LEU A 148 -10.31 -3.19 -0.83
N ALA A 149 -9.78 -1.97 -0.92
CA ALA A 149 -8.55 -1.60 -0.25
C ALA A 149 -8.74 -1.58 1.27
N GLN A 150 -7.89 -2.29 2.02
CA GLN A 150 -7.91 -2.35 3.50
C GLN A 150 -6.60 -1.87 4.14
N SER A 151 -5.67 -1.37 3.33
CA SER A 151 -4.36 -0.89 3.79
C SER A 151 -4.19 0.58 3.46
N ALA A 152 -3.66 1.37 4.40
CA ALA A 152 -3.29 2.76 4.14
C ALA A 152 -2.31 2.94 2.97
N ARG A 153 -1.55 1.89 2.63
CA ARG A 153 -0.67 1.87 1.45
C ARG A 153 -1.43 2.04 0.13
N SER A 154 -2.69 1.59 0.08
CA SER A 154 -3.58 1.79 -1.08
C SER A 154 -4.06 3.24 -1.20
N ILE A 155 -4.18 3.96 -0.08
CA ILE A 155 -4.83 5.27 -0.04
C ILE A 155 -4.08 6.30 -0.89
N LEU A 156 -2.75 6.30 -0.85
CA LEU A 156 -1.93 7.16 -1.71
C LEU A 156 -2.27 6.95 -3.21
N LEU A 157 -2.38 5.70 -3.64
CA LEU A 157 -2.72 5.35 -5.01
C LEU A 157 -4.16 5.76 -5.34
N ILE A 158 -5.09 5.47 -4.44
CA ILE A 158 -6.52 5.75 -4.62
C ILE A 158 -6.77 7.24 -4.73
N GLU A 159 -6.28 8.05 -3.78
CA GLU A 159 -6.47 9.51 -3.76
C GLU A 159 -5.76 10.23 -4.92
N SER A 160 -4.72 9.61 -5.48
CA SER A 160 -4.04 10.17 -6.64
C SER A 160 -4.81 9.93 -7.94
N VAL A 161 -5.48 8.79 -8.05
CA VAL A 161 -6.10 8.31 -9.30
C VAL A 161 -7.61 8.54 -9.34
N PHE A 162 -8.28 8.47 -8.21
CA PHE A 162 -9.73 8.60 -8.09
C PHE A 162 -10.11 9.80 -7.25
N ASP A 163 -11.35 10.23 -7.37
CA ASP A 163 -11.91 11.31 -6.57
C ASP A 163 -13.30 10.94 -6.04
N THR A 164 -13.64 11.50 -4.89
CA THR A 164 -14.87 11.24 -4.14
C THR A 164 -15.96 12.25 -4.49
N LEU A 165 -17.22 11.93 -4.14
CA LEU A 165 -18.36 12.79 -4.51
C LEU A 165 -18.29 14.16 -3.81
N VAL A 166 -17.85 14.15 -2.57
CA VAL A 166 -17.59 15.32 -1.72
C VAL A 166 -16.25 15.09 -1.02
N ARG A 167 -15.70 16.08 -0.33
CA ARG A 167 -14.44 15.90 0.44
C ARG A 167 -14.66 16.30 1.88
N TYR A 168 -13.90 15.69 2.78
CA TYR A 168 -13.83 16.15 4.16
C TYR A 168 -12.69 17.15 4.30
N ASP A 169 -12.96 18.34 4.83
CA ASP A 169 -11.95 19.34 5.17
C ASP A 169 -11.59 19.22 6.66
N PRO A 170 -10.39 18.74 7.01
CA PRO A 170 -9.99 18.56 8.40
C PRO A 170 -9.72 19.88 9.14
N ILE A 171 -9.53 20.99 8.43
CA ILE A 171 -9.35 22.31 9.03
C ILE A 171 -10.71 22.88 9.43
N GLN A 172 -11.71 22.72 8.56
CA GLN A 172 -13.07 23.20 8.82
C GLN A 172 -13.93 22.20 9.61
N ASN A 173 -13.48 20.95 9.73
CA ASN A 173 -14.23 19.84 10.32
C ASN A 173 -15.61 19.66 9.66
N ASP A 174 -15.66 19.79 8.33
CA ASP A 174 -16.90 19.80 7.55
C ASP A 174 -16.73 19.13 6.18
N ILE A 175 -17.84 18.73 5.59
CA ILE A 175 -17.92 18.18 4.24
C ILE A 175 -18.02 19.32 3.24
N VAL A 176 -17.08 19.37 2.30
CA VAL A 176 -16.99 20.40 1.27
C VAL A 176 -17.32 19.85 -0.13
N PRO A 177 -17.80 20.69 -1.05
CA PRO A 177 -18.08 20.29 -2.43
C PRO A 177 -16.84 19.79 -3.17
N HIS A 178 -17.02 18.80 -4.05
CA HIS A 178 -15.96 18.30 -4.93
C HIS A 178 -16.49 17.89 -6.32
N ILE A 179 -16.64 16.58 -6.61
CA ILE A 179 -17.34 16.11 -7.83
C ILE A 179 -18.79 16.62 -7.83
N ALA A 180 -19.46 16.49 -6.69
CA ALA A 180 -20.71 17.14 -6.40
C ALA A 180 -20.44 18.56 -5.89
N HIS A 181 -20.80 19.57 -6.68
CA HIS A 181 -20.57 20.97 -6.31
C HIS A 181 -21.67 21.55 -5.40
N GLN A 182 -22.77 20.82 -5.23
CA GLN A 182 -23.88 21.15 -4.34
C GLN A 182 -24.45 19.87 -3.76
N PHE A 183 -24.83 19.92 -2.49
CA PHE A 183 -25.58 18.85 -1.85
C PHE A 183 -26.67 19.40 -0.94
N HIS A 184 -27.79 18.68 -0.83
CA HIS A 184 -28.91 19.02 0.04
C HIS A 184 -29.31 17.81 0.87
N PHE A 185 -29.52 18.05 2.16
CA PHE A 185 -30.02 17.05 3.10
C PHE A 185 -31.48 17.36 3.45
N SER A 186 -32.32 16.33 3.45
CA SER A 186 -33.74 16.43 3.83
C SER A 186 -34.18 15.12 4.46
N ASP A 187 -34.18 15.06 5.80
CA ASP A 187 -34.58 13.89 6.59
C ASP A 187 -33.95 12.58 6.06
N LYS A 188 -34.70 11.79 5.29
CA LYS A 188 -34.25 10.52 4.71
C LYS A 188 -33.70 10.61 3.29
N GLN A 189 -33.36 11.81 2.82
CA GLN A 189 -32.92 12.03 1.44
C GLN A 189 -31.68 12.92 1.36
N ILE A 190 -30.70 12.49 0.55
CA ILE A 190 -29.53 13.29 0.17
C ILE A 190 -29.54 13.49 -1.35
N ARG A 191 -29.38 14.73 -1.80
CA ARG A 191 -29.27 15.06 -3.23
C ARG A 191 -27.90 15.65 -3.52
N LEU A 192 -27.19 15.10 -4.49
CA LEU A 192 -25.86 15.56 -4.91
C LEU A 192 -25.90 16.03 -6.36
N ARG A 193 -25.46 17.25 -6.65
CA ARG A 193 -25.42 17.78 -8.02
C ARG A 193 -24.04 17.59 -8.64
N ILE A 194 -23.95 16.69 -9.61
CA ILE A 194 -22.72 16.30 -10.29
C ILE A 194 -22.30 17.38 -11.29
N ARG A 195 -21.03 17.76 -11.22
CA ARG A 195 -20.37 18.67 -12.18
C ARG A 195 -20.36 18.08 -13.59
N THR A 196 -20.56 18.93 -14.60
CA THR A 196 -20.60 18.53 -16.02
C THR A 196 -19.24 18.66 -16.72
N ASP A 197 -18.27 19.31 -16.08
CA ASP A 197 -16.95 19.63 -16.63
C ASP A 197 -15.88 18.56 -16.30
N ILE A 198 -16.27 17.47 -15.63
CA ILE A 198 -15.33 16.43 -15.19
C ILE A 198 -15.21 15.34 -16.26
N MET A 199 -13.96 15.05 -16.64
CA MET A 199 -13.60 13.96 -17.53
C MET A 199 -12.85 12.87 -16.77
N MET A 200 -13.20 11.62 -17.07
CA MET A 200 -12.46 10.44 -16.63
C MET A 200 -11.16 10.32 -17.44
N HIS A 201 -10.19 9.53 -16.95
CA HIS A 201 -8.88 9.36 -17.59
C HIS A 201 -8.93 8.75 -19.00
N ASN A 202 -10.03 8.07 -19.34
CA ASN A 202 -10.30 7.52 -20.67
C ASN A 202 -10.87 8.57 -21.65
N GLY A 203 -11.11 9.80 -21.20
CA GLY A 203 -11.70 10.89 -22.00
C GLY A 203 -13.23 10.93 -22.00
N GLU A 204 -13.90 10.01 -21.31
CA GLU A 204 -15.36 10.02 -21.17
C GLU A 204 -15.79 10.99 -20.06
N ALA A 205 -16.97 11.58 -20.20
CA ALA A 205 -17.52 12.46 -19.17
C ALA A 205 -17.95 11.67 -17.92
N LEU A 206 -17.74 12.24 -16.73
CA LEU A 206 -18.32 11.70 -15.50
C LEU A 206 -19.80 12.09 -15.44
N THR A 207 -20.69 11.08 -15.51
CA THR A 207 -22.14 11.30 -15.52
C THR A 207 -22.82 10.85 -14.21
N PRO A 208 -24.01 11.38 -13.89
CA PRO A 208 -24.86 10.86 -12.81
C PRO A 208 -25.14 9.36 -12.91
N GLU A 209 -25.26 8.80 -14.12
CA GLU A 209 -25.44 7.37 -14.35
C GLU A 209 -24.21 6.55 -13.94
N LEU A 210 -23.01 7.06 -14.23
CA LEU A 210 -21.76 6.43 -13.79
C LEU A 210 -21.68 6.43 -12.26
N VAL A 211 -21.96 7.58 -11.63
CA VAL A 211 -22.00 7.69 -10.16
C VAL A 211 -23.00 6.70 -9.56
N LYS A 212 -24.23 6.68 -10.06
CA LYS A 212 -25.27 5.74 -9.61
C LYS A 212 -24.82 4.29 -9.72
N LYS A 213 -24.30 3.86 -10.87
CA LYS A 213 -23.80 2.49 -11.07
C LYS A 213 -22.65 2.15 -10.11
N ASN A 214 -21.75 3.10 -9.88
CA ASN A 214 -20.60 2.92 -9.00
C ASN A 214 -21.04 2.69 -7.54
N ILE A 215 -22.08 3.40 -7.07
CA ILE A 215 -22.65 3.14 -5.73
C ILE A 215 -23.52 1.88 -5.72
N GLU A 216 -24.36 1.65 -6.73
CA GLU A 216 -25.18 0.42 -6.82
C GLU A 216 -24.32 -0.84 -6.84
N MET A 217 -23.13 -0.80 -7.44
CA MET A 217 -22.16 -1.89 -7.34
C MET A 217 -21.82 -2.19 -5.88
N ARG A 218 -21.48 -1.16 -5.08
CA ARG A 218 -21.19 -1.32 -3.64
C ARG A 218 -22.39 -1.85 -2.83
N LEU A 219 -23.61 -1.50 -3.22
CA LEU A 219 -24.81 -2.05 -2.58
C LEU A 219 -24.98 -3.54 -2.85
N ASN A 220 -24.66 -3.98 -4.07
CA ASN A 220 -25.04 -5.29 -4.60
C ASN A 220 -23.91 -6.32 -4.63
N THR A 221 -22.65 -5.92 -4.42
CA THR A 221 -21.50 -6.83 -4.38
C THR A 221 -20.96 -6.97 -2.95
N PRO A 222 -20.58 -8.18 -2.51
CA PRO A 222 -19.89 -8.34 -1.24
C PRO A 222 -18.53 -7.66 -1.25
N HIS A 223 -18.28 -6.78 -0.27
CA HIS A 223 -16.99 -6.15 -0.03
C HIS A 223 -16.87 -5.71 1.44
N PRO A 224 -15.66 -5.40 1.95
CA PRO A 224 -15.44 -5.11 3.38
C PRO A 224 -16.29 -3.97 3.95
N TYR A 225 -16.62 -2.98 3.13
CA TYR A 225 -17.33 -1.75 3.53
C TYR A 225 -18.83 -1.75 3.19
N GLN A 226 -19.38 -2.86 2.70
CA GLN A 226 -20.77 -2.92 2.23
C GLN A 226 -21.78 -2.52 3.32
N ILE A 227 -21.50 -2.89 4.58
CA ILE A 227 -22.34 -2.60 5.74
C ILE A 227 -22.57 -1.09 5.98
N LEU A 228 -21.65 -0.24 5.51
CA LEU A 228 -21.76 1.22 5.67
C LEU A 228 -22.87 1.80 4.80
N PHE A 229 -23.26 1.11 3.71
CA PHE A 229 -24.32 1.54 2.81
C PHE A 229 -25.71 0.98 3.19
N ARG A 230 -25.84 0.26 4.32
CA ARG A 230 -27.06 -0.49 4.71
C ARG A 230 -28.34 0.35 4.84
N HIS A 231 -28.23 1.68 4.95
CA HIS A 231 -29.38 2.58 5.05
C HIS A 231 -29.91 3.05 3.70
N VAL A 232 -29.13 2.93 2.62
CA VAL A 232 -29.54 3.33 1.27
C VAL A 232 -30.55 2.32 0.72
N GLU A 233 -31.76 2.78 0.45
CA GLU A 233 -32.81 1.94 -0.14
C GLU A 233 -32.84 2.06 -1.67
N ARG A 234 -32.63 3.28 -2.18
CA ARG A 234 -32.79 3.58 -3.61
C ARG A 234 -31.93 4.77 -4.02
N ILE A 235 -31.43 4.71 -5.24
CA ILE A 235 -30.68 5.80 -5.89
C ILE A 235 -31.41 6.20 -7.17
N ASP A 236 -31.76 7.48 -7.28
CA ASP A 236 -32.42 8.07 -8.44
C ASP A 236 -31.56 9.10 -9.13
N ILE A 237 -31.90 9.40 -10.38
CA ILE A 237 -31.28 10.47 -11.16
C ILE A 237 -32.36 11.44 -11.62
N ASP A 238 -32.13 12.72 -11.37
CA ASP A 238 -32.89 13.82 -11.98
C ASP A 238 -31.90 14.80 -12.63
N LYS A 239 -31.67 14.63 -13.94
CA LYS A 239 -30.65 15.37 -14.69
C LYS A 239 -29.28 15.20 -14.01
N GLN A 240 -28.67 16.30 -13.56
CA GLN A 240 -27.38 16.29 -12.86
C GLN A 240 -27.46 15.91 -11.38
N TRP A 241 -28.64 15.61 -10.85
CA TRP A 241 -28.82 15.22 -9.45
C TRP A 241 -28.79 13.71 -9.30
N VAL A 242 -27.94 13.22 -8.42
CA VAL A 242 -28.01 11.86 -7.86
C VAL A 242 -28.70 11.96 -6.50
N ILE A 243 -29.76 11.19 -6.31
CA ILE A 243 -30.65 11.29 -5.15
C ILE A 243 -30.64 9.96 -4.40
N PHE A 244 -30.16 9.98 -3.17
CA PHE A 244 -30.15 8.86 -2.25
C PHE A 244 -31.39 8.92 -1.38
N SER A 245 -32.21 7.87 -1.41
CA SER A 245 -33.34 7.69 -0.49
C SER A 245 -32.98 6.60 0.51
N MET A 246 -33.15 6.90 1.79
CA MET A 246 -32.69 6.07 2.90
C MET A 246 -33.86 5.57 3.75
N ARG A 247 -33.70 4.42 4.40
CA ARG A 247 -34.72 3.87 5.31
C ARG A 247 -34.86 4.69 6.60
N GLN A 248 -33.80 5.37 6.99
CA GLN A 248 -33.71 6.26 8.15
C GLN A 248 -32.78 7.44 7.88
N SER A 249 -32.81 8.44 8.76
CA SER A 249 -31.85 9.54 8.72
C SER A 249 -30.44 8.97 8.96
N ASP A 250 -29.50 9.26 8.07
CA ASP A 250 -28.10 8.85 8.19
C ASP A 250 -27.19 10.06 7.91
N PRO A 251 -26.80 10.82 8.96
CA PRO A 251 -25.93 11.98 8.81
C PRO A 251 -24.50 11.59 8.40
N VAL A 252 -24.11 10.31 8.54
CA VAL A 252 -22.76 9.82 8.25
C VAL A 252 -22.59 9.46 6.77
N LEU A 253 -23.69 9.35 6.01
CA LEU A 253 -23.62 9.01 4.58
C LEU A 253 -22.77 10.01 3.77
N LEU A 254 -22.81 11.32 4.08
CA LEU A 254 -21.93 12.28 3.38
C LEU A 254 -20.45 12.05 3.68
N HIS A 255 -20.12 11.70 4.92
CA HIS A 255 -18.76 11.33 5.30
C HIS A 255 -18.31 10.06 4.59
N LEU A 256 -19.18 9.04 4.50
CA LEU A 256 -18.93 7.83 3.71
C LEU A 256 -18.64 8.16 2.25
N LEU A 257 -19.39 9.08 1.64
CA LEU A 257 -19.19 9.49 0.25
C LEU A 257 -17.99 10.42 0.04
N ALA A 258 -17.42 10.95 1.13
CA ALA A 258 -16.18 11.72 1.15
C ALA A 258 -14.94 10.86 1.30
N ASP A 259 -15.10 9.66 1.88
CA ASP A 259 -14.01 8.73 2.16
C ASP A 259 -13.42 8.09 0.89
N SER A 260 -12.11 7.88 0.90
CA SER A 260 -11.33 7.35 -0.21
C SER A 260 -11.85 5.99 -0.71
N HIS A 261 -12.42 5.14 0.14
CA HIS A 261 -13.02 3.85 -0.26
C HIS A 261 -14.30 4.02 -1.13
N SER A 262 -14.91 5.20 -1.10
CA SER A 262 -16.08 5.57 -1.90
C SER A 262 -15.75 6.34 -3.18
N ALA A 263 -14.47 6.49 -3.52
CA ALA A 263 -14.06 7.20 -4.73
C ALA A 263 -14.69 6.63 -6.01
N ILE A 264 -14.99 7.51 -6.97
CA ILE A 264 -15.67 7.16 -8.23
C ILE A 264 -14.64 6.67 -9.25
N PHE A 265 -14.92 5.51 -9.85
CA PHE A 265 -14.02 4.84 -10.79
C PHE A 265 -14.77 3.97 -11.81
N ASP A 266 -14.11 3.59 -12.89
CA ASP A 266 -14.61 2.52 -13.77
C ASP A 266 -14.26 1.15 -13.19
N TYR A 267 -15.24 0.50 -12.57
CA TYR A 267 -15.08 -0.81 -11.93
C TYR A 267 -15.06 -1.98 -12.92
N GLN A 268 -15.28 -1.74 -14.21
CA GLN A 268 -15.20 -2.75 -15.27
C GLN A 268 -13.85 -2.72 -15.98
N ALA A 269 -13.06 -1.66 -15.79
CA ALA A 269 -11.75 -1.52 -16.40
C ALA A 269 -10.72 -2.49 -15.79
N SER A 270 -9.85 -3.04 -16.65
CA SER A 270 -8.72 -3.87 -16.22
C SER A 270 -7.56 -3.08 -15.62
N LYS A 271 -7.67 -1.75 -15.60
CA LYS A 271 -6.69 -0.81 -15.04
C LYS A 271 -7.44 0.33 -14.33
N PRO A 272 -6.78 1.04 -13.40
CA PRO A 272 -7.34 2.21 -12.73
C PRO A 272 -7.74 3.30 -13.74
N ILE A 273 -9.04 3.54 -13.85
CA ILE A 273 -9.60 4.66 -14.62
C ILE A 273 -10.50 5.46 -13.68
N GLY A 274 -10.04 6.65 -13.34
CA GLY A 274 -10.71 7.58 -12.44
C GLY A 274 -10.83 8.96 -13.04
N CYS A 275 -10.99 9.97 -12.18
CA CYS A 275 -10.96 11.38 -12.54
C CYS A 275 -9.95 12.19 -11.70
N GLY A 276 -9.07 11.51 -10.96
CA GLY A 276 -8.05 12.13 -10.10
C GLY A 276 -6.92 12.83 -10.87
N ALA A 277 -6.03 13.48 -10.11
CA ALA A 277 -4.92 14.30 -10.61
C ALA A 277 -3.86 13.52 -11.38
N TYR A 278 -3.82 12.20 -11.19
CA TYR A 278 -2.88 11.29 -11.84
C TYR A 278 -3.61 10.13 -12.49
N ARG A 279 -3.05 9.56 -13.56
CA ARG A 279 -3.51 8.31 -14.17
C ARG A 279 -2.41 7.26 -14.12
N ALA A 280 -2.79 5.98 -14.07
CA ALA A 280 -1.83 4.88 -14.11
C ALA A 280 -1.16 4.77 -15.49
N GLU A 281 0.18 4.70 -15.50
CA GLU A 281 1.00 4.46 -16.69
C GLU A 281 1.53 3.02 -16.73
N SER A 282 2.04 2.53 -15.60
CA SER A 282 2.51 1.14 -15.44
C SER A 282 2.09 0.58 -14.08
N LEU A 283 1.73 -0.71 -14.02
CA LEU A 283 1.27 -1.42 -12.82
C LEU A 283 1.88 -2.82 -12.77
N GLU A 284 3.16 -2.89 -12.44
CA GLU A 284 3.86 -4.13 -12.17
C GLU A 284 3.95 -4.36 -10.65
N LYS A 285 4.05 -5.62 -10.22
CA LYS A 285 3.99 -5.96 -8.78
C LYS A 285 5.05 -5.25 -7.93
N GLN A 286 6.24 -5.01 -8.49
CA GLN A 286 7.38 -4.38 -7.80
C GLN A 286 7.69 -2.97 -8.31
N TYR A 287 6.93 -2.47 -9.30
CA TYR A 287 7.12 -1.16 -9.90
C TYR A 287 5.81 -0.64 -10.46
N TRP A 288 5.46 0.60 -10.14
CA TRP A 288 4.36 1.28 -10.79
C TRP A 288 4.65 2.74 -11.01
N SER A 289 4.01 3.32 -12.02
CA SER A 289 4.12 4.75 -12.30
C SER A 289 2.77 5.39 -12.55
N LEU A 290 2.66 6.62 -12.06
CA LEU A 290 1.54 7.51 -12.24
C LEU A 290 2.02 8.72 -13.06
N VAL A 291 1.19 9.20 -13.97
CA VAL A 291 1.48 10.39 -14.78
C VAL A 291 0.37 11.41 -14.62
N ARG A 292 0.75 12.69 -14.67
CA ARG A 292 -0.16 13.81 -14.49
C ARG A 292 -1.36 13.73 -15.44
N ASN A 293 -2.56 13.94 -14.90
CA ASN A 293 -3.78 14.13 -15.66
C ASN A 293 -3.93 15.60 -16.05
N ASN A 294 -3.64 15.93 -17.31
CA ASN A 294 -3.75 17.30 -17.82
C ASN A 294 -5.19 17.82 -17.93
N HIS A 295 -6.19 16.94 -17.76
CA HIS A 295 -7.61 17.31 -17.71
C HIS A 295 -8.18 17.24 -16.29
N TYR A 296 -7.32 17.31 -15.26
CA TYR A 296 -7.78 17.31 -13.88
C TYR A 296 -8.62 18.55 -13.58
N PHE A 297 -9.79 18.35 -12.97
CA PHE A 297 -10.77 19.40 -12.71
C PHE A 297 -10.51 20.15 -11.39
N GLY A 298 -9.69 19.58 -10.51
CA GLY A 298 -9.30 20.15 -9.22
C GLY A 298 -7.99 20.94 -9.30
N PHE A 299 -7.46 21.29 -8.12
CA PHE A 299 -6.16 21.96 -7.99
C PHE A 299 -5.07 20.96 -7.61
N GLY A 300 -3.83 21.26 -8.00
CA GLY A 300 -2.65 20.45 -7.67
C GLY A 300 -2.16 19.57 -8.82
N GLY A 301 -1.49 18.48 -8.48
CA GLY A 301 -0.87 17.55 -9.43
C GLY A 301 0.30 18.21 -10.16
N HIS A 302 1.23 18.81 -9.42
CA HIS A 302 2.32 19.61 -9.98
C HIS A 302 3.48 18.77 -10.51
N ILE A 303 3.54 17.50 -10.16
CA ILE A 303 4.58 16.56 -10.59
C ILE A 303 4.12 15.86 -11.88
N GLU A 304 4.99 15.79 -12.90
CA GLU A 304 4.63 15.21 -14.21
C GLU A 304 4.55 13.68 -14.18
N ARG A 305 5.45 13.03 -13.44
CA ARG A 305 5.48 11.58 -13.25
C ARG A 305 5.89 11.22 -11.83
N VAL A 306 5.25 10.20 -11.26
CA VAL A 306 5.66 9.58 -10.00
C VAL A 306 5.97 8.12 -10.25
N GLU A 307 7.13 7.66 -9.82
CA GLU A 307 7.57 6.27 -9.93
C GLU A 307 7.77 5.66 -8.55
N PHE A 308 7.22 4.46 -8.36
CA PHE A 308 7.28 3.71 -7.12
C PHE A 308 8.08 2.44 -7.31
N TRP A 309 9.03 2.20 -6.41
CA TRP A 309 9.97 1.09 -6.47
C TRP A 309 9.91 0.30 -5.18
N CYS A 310 9.60 -1.00 -5.30
CA CYS A 310 9.64 -1.91 -4.17
C CYS A 310 11.09 -2.21 -3.78
N SER A 311 11.49 -1.90 -2.55
CA SER A 311 12.79 -2.27 -1.99
C SER A 311 12.79 -2.21 -0.46
N ASP A 312 13.45 -3.16 0.17
CA ASP A 312 13.73 -3.16 1.62
C ASP A 312 15.08 -2.52 1.96
N ALA A 313 15.85 -2.10 0.95
CA ALA A 313 17.18 -1.53 1.13
C ALA A 313 17.14 -0.08 1.63
N GLN A 314 18.02 0.25 2.57
CA GLN A 314 18.22 1.64 2.96
C GLN A 314 18.99 2.39 1.88
N PRO A 315 18.47 3.51 1.35
CA PRO A 315 19.14 4.24 0.31
C PRO A 315 20.41 4.92 0.87
N GLN A 316 21.54 4.76 0.17
CA GLN A 316 22.81 5.41 0.55
C GLN A 316 22.88 6.89 0.11
N THR A 317 22.02 7.28 -0.83
CA THR A 317 21.86 8.67 -1.30
C THR A 317 20.45 9.16 -1.00
N PRO A 318 20.26 10.47 -0.75
CA PRO A 318 18.93 11.01 -0.43
C PRO A 318 17.97 10.80 -1.60
N MET A 319 16.94 10.00 -1.34
CA MET A 319 15.78 9.83 -2.23
C MET A 319 14.79 10.98 -2.05
N HIS A 320 13.95 11.22 -3.07
CA HIS A 320 12.85 12.18 -2.92
C HIS A 320 11.93 11.74 -1.77
N VAL A 321 11.47 10.48 -1.80
CA VAL A 321 10.79 9.83 -0.68
C VAL A 321 11.29 8.40 -0.52
N ALA A 322 11.60 8.01 0.72
CA ALA A 322 11.79 6.61 1.10
C ALA A 322 11.02 6.30 2.38
N GLU A 323 10.15 5.30 2.31
CA GLU A 323 9.41 4.75 3.44
C GLU A 323 10.21 3.62 4.05
N LEU A 324 10.45 3.69 5.36
CA LEU A 324 11.25 2.69 6.08
C LEU A 324 10.41 2.06 7.18
N LEU A 325 10.46 0.73 7.26
CA LEU A 325 9.92 0.00 8.41
C LEU A 325 10.74 0.39 9.64
N TYR A 326 10.07 0.91 10.67
CA TYR A 326 10.73 1.35 11.90
C TYR A 326 11.44 0.16 12.58
N CYS A 327 12.70 0.37 12.99
CA CYS A 327 13.49 -0.58 13.76
C CYS A 327 14.11 0.13 14.97
N GLU A 328 13.72 -0.27 16.19
CA GLU A 328 14.19 0.32 17.46
C GLU A 328 15.72 0.28 17.66
N SER A 329 16.44 -0.55 16.88
CA SER A 329 17.89 -0.76 17.00
C SER A 329 18.74 0.21 16.17
N GLN A 330 18.14 1.14 15.41
CA GLN A 330 18.89 2.16 14.68
C GLN A 330 18.87 3.51 15.42
N PRO A 331 20.04 4.15 15.65
CA PRO A 331 20.10 5.46 16.28
C PRO A 331 19.33 6.46 15.41
N ALA A 332 18.40 7.16 16.06
CA ALA A 332 17.54 8.15 15.43
C ALA A 332 18.34 9.21 14.67
N GLN A 333 18.17 9.25 13.35
CA GLN A 333 17.89 10.52 12.70
C GLN A 333 16.62 10.38 11.88
N PRO A 334 15.51 10.97 12.34
CA PRO A 334 14.39 11.22 11.44
C PRO A 334 13.94 12.67 11.51
N LYS A 335 13.88 13.34 10.34
CA LYS A 335 12.99 14.49 10.18
C LYS A 335 11.55 13.94 10.15
N LYS A 336 10.82 14.23 11.25
CA LYS A 336 9.40 13.96 11.55
C LYS A 336 8.96 12.49 11.68
N VAL A 337 8.37 12.20 12.85
CA VAL A 337 7.58 11.01 13.13
C VAL A 337 6.11 11.44 13.06
N ASP A 338 5.40 11.01 12.03
CA ASP A 338 3.97 11.31 11.87
C ASP A 338 3.15 10.20 12.57
N ARG A 339 2.11 10.58 13.33
CA ARG A 339 1.31 9.69 14.20
C ARG A 339 -0.13 9.57 13.68
N SER A 340 -0.64 8.34 13.56
CA SER A 340 -1.97 7.92 14.08
C SER A 340 -2.20 6.41 13.82
N GLY A 341 -1.68 5.56 14.70
CA GLY A 341 -2.00 4.12 14.64
C GLY A 341 -1.99 3.44 16.00
N CYS A 342 -2.63 2.29 16.09
CA CYS A 342 -2.73 1.47 17.30
C CYS A 342 -2.52 -0.01 16.97
N THR A 343 -1.62 -0.67 17.70
CA THR A 343 -1.49 -2.13 17.68
C THR A 343 -2.42 -2.77 18.67
N VAL A 344 -2.84 -3.98 18.36
CA VAL A 344 -4.01 -4.56 19.00
C VAL A 344 -3.91 -6.07 19.14
N PHE A 345 -4.52 -6.59 20.19
CA PHE A 345 -5.00 -7.97 20.21
C PHE A 345 -6.51 -8.01 19.97
N GLN A 346 -6.94 -8.97 19.18
CA GLN A 346 -8.33 -9.22 18.82
C GLN A 346 -8.67 -10.66 19.13
N PHE A 347 -9.71 -10.88 19.93
CA PHE A 347 -10.04 -12.21 20.42
C PHE A 347 -11.21 -12.79 19.62
N HIS A 348 -10.91 -13.75 18.76
CA HIS A 348 -11.84 -14.29 17.78
C HIS A 348 -12.94 -15.13 18.45
N HIS A 349 -14.13 -15.11 17.85
CA HIS A 349 -15.24 -15.94 18.28
C HIS A 349 -15.30 -17.23 17.46
N HIS A 350 -15.27 -18.36 18.14
CA HIS A 350 -15.51 -19.69 17.59
C HIS A 350 -15.93 -20.66 18.70
N ALA A 351 -16.30 -21.90 18.34
CA ALA A 351 -16.89 -22.87 19.27
C ALA A 351 -15.99 -23.20 20.49
N ASN A 352 -14.68 -23.13 20.30
CA ASN A 352 -13.66 -23.43 21.31
C ASN A 352 -12.88 -22.18 21.75
N ALA A 353 -13.40 -20.99 21.49
CA ALA A 353 -12.71 -19.73 21.79
C ALA A 353 -12.31 -19.61 23.26
N LEU A 354 -11.26 -18.84 23.51
CA LEU A 354 -10.80 -18.52 24.86
C LEU A 354 -11.97 -18.00 25.71
N SER A 355 -12.08 -18.53 26.93
CA SER A 355 -13.07 -18.06 27.90
C SER A 355 -12.81 -16.61 28.31
N ALA A 356 -13.82 -15.92 28.85
CA ALA A 356 -13.66 -14.54 29.32
C ALA A 356 -12.55 -14.38 30.37
N GLN A 357 -12.34 -15.38 31.23
CA GLN A 357 -11.26 -15.38 32.22
C GLN A 357 -9.87 -15.55 31.58
N GLU A 358 -9.76 -16.33 30.50
CA GLU A 358 -8.51 -16.51 29.75
C GLU A 358 -8.16 -15.26 28.94
N ARG A 359 -9.15 -14.64 28.30
CA ARG A 359 -8.96 -13.34 27.63
C ARG A 359 -8.57 -12.25 28.62
N ALA A 360 -9.25 -12.18 29.78
CA ALA A 360 -8.89 -11.23 30.84
C ALA A 360 -7.45 -11.41 31.32
N TRP A 361 -6.99 -12.65 31.47
CA TRP A 361 -5.60 -12.95 31.83
C TRP A 361 -4.61 -12.42 30.80
N LEU A 362 -4.87 -12.67 29.50
CA LEU A 362 -4.02 -12.19 28.40
C LEU A 362 -4.00 -10.66 28.35
N VAL A 363 -5.17 -10.01 28.42
CA VAL A 363 -5.27 -8.55 28.43
C VAL A 363 -4.50 -7.95 29.59
N HIS A 364 -4.69 -8.44 30.82
CA HIS A 364 -3.98 -7.91 31.99
C HIS A 364 -2.46 -7.94 31.83
N HIS A 365 -1.91 -9.09 31.42
CA HIS A 365 -0.47 -9.24 31.31
C HIS A 365 0.14 -8.51 30.11
N SER A 366 -0.57 -8.44 28.98
CA SER A 366 -0.17 -7.62 27.84
C SER A 366 -0.17 -6.13 28.17
N ARG A 367 -1.18 -5.67 28.92
CA ARG A 367 -1.25 -4.28 29.40
C ARG A 367 -0.11 -3.95 30.34
N ARG A 368 0.24 -4.84 31.28
CA ARG A 368 1.42 -4.66 32.15
C ARG A 368 2.71 -4.57 31.36
N PHE A 369 2.94 -5.50 30.42
CA PHE A 369 4.10 -5.47 29.53
C PHE A 369 4.20 -4.13 28.79
N THR A 370 3.08 -3.63 28.29
CA THR A 370 3.02 -2.34 27.59
C THR A 370 3.37 -1.17 28.51
N LEU A 371 2.78 -1.12 29.71
CA LEU A 371 3.00 -0.02 30.66
C LEU A 371 4.42 0.02 31.21
N ASP A 372 5.07 -1.14 31.33
CA ASP A 372 6.46 -1.27 31.78
C ASP A 372 7.46 -1.02 30.63
N GLY A 373 6.99 -0.95 29.37
CA GLY A 373 7.81 -0.82 28.17
C GLY A 373 8.04 0.63 27.71
N PRO A 374 8.93 0.83 26.71
CA PRO A 374 9.25 2.16 26.19
C PRO A 374 8.18 2.72 25.23
N LYS A 375 7.26 1.89 24.74
CA LYS A 375 6.24 2.29 23.77
C LYS A 375 5.10 3.06 24.44
N ARG A 376 4.56 4.06 23.74
CA ARG A 376 3.39 4.82 24.25
C ARG A 376 2.17 3.90 24.31
N SER A 377 1.68 3.60 25.51
CA SER A 377 0.49 2.77 25.73
C SER A 377 -0.75 3.37 25.09
N ALA A 378 -1.56 2.54 24.43
CA ALA A 378 -2.87 2.92 23.91
C ALA A 378 -3.97 2.48 24.87
N ASN A 379 -4.92 3.36 25.19
CA ASN A 379 -6.11 3.02 25.98
C ASN A 379 -7.34 2.77 25.12
N SER A 380 -7.27 3.18 23.85
CA SER A 380 -8.31 3.15 22.83
C SER A 380 -7.66 2.96 21.46
N VAL A 381 -8.43 2.58 20.46
CA VAL A 381 -7.96 2.38 19.09
C VAL A 381 -7.55 3.71 18.42
N MET A 382 -8.24 4.81 18.73
CA MET A 382 -7.94 6.17 18.24
C MET A 382 -7.51 7.12 19.37
N ASP A 383 -6.57 8.03 19.10
CA ASP A 383 -5.99 8.91 20.13
C ASP A 383 -7.03 9.89 20.73
N CYS A 384 -8.08 10.24 20.00
CA CYS A 384 -9.18 11.10 20.49
C CYS A 384 -9.96 10.50 21.67
N HIS A 385 -9.89 9.18 21.87
CA HIS A 385 -10.52 8.48 23.00
C HIS A 385 -9.52 8.07 24.11
N GLN A 386 -8.24 8.46 24.00
CA GLN A 386 -7.17 7.98 24.89
C GLN A 386 -7.38 8.33 26.38
N ASP A 387 -8.02 9.46 26.67
CA ASP A 387 -8.06 10.07 28.01
C ASP A 387 -9.12 9.48 28.94
N LYS A 388 -10.07 8.69 28.44
CA LYS A 388 -11.13 8.09 29.29
C LYS A 388 -10.64 6.94 30.17
N GLY A 389 -9.40 6.49 29.97
CA GLY A 389 -8.77 5.42 30.75
C GLY A 389 -9.10 4.01 30.22
N PHE A 390 -8.47 3.00 30.81
CA PHE A 390 -8.65 1.60 30.42
C PHE A 390 -9.34 0.83 31.56
N HIS A 391 -10.64 0.62 31.44
CA HIS A 391 -11.47 0.06 32.51
C HIS A 391 -11.90 -1.38 32.22
N LEU A 392 -11.71 -2.27 33.19
CA LEU A 392 -12.08 -3.69 33.10
C LEU A 392 -13.03 -4.06 34.24
N PHE A 393 -14.12 -4.78 33.95
CA PHE A 393 -15.09 -5.19 34.96
C PHE A 393 -14.75 -6.49 35.67
N ASN A 394 -14.12 -7.44 34.97
CA ASN A 394 -13.84 -8.75 35.53
C ASN A 394 -12.43 -8.78 36.13
N HIS A 395 -12.31 -9.18 37.39
CA HIS A 395 -11.02 -9.39 38.05
C HIS A 395 -10.59 -10.87 38.05
N ASP A 396 -11.51 -11.80 37.75
CA ASP A 396 -11.19 -13.21 37.69
C ASP A 396 -10.43 -13.54 36.41
N MET A 397 -9.20 -14.02 36.58
CA MET A 397 -8.29 -14.35 35.49
C MET A 397 -7.86 -15.81 35.59
N LYS A 398 -7.82 -16.50 34.45
CA LYS A 398 -7.34 -17.87 34.35
C LYS A 398 -6.29 -17.95 33.24
N LEU A 399 -5.15 -18.60 33.51
CA LEU A 399 -4.17 -18.88 32.46
C LEU A 399 -4.82 -19.76 31.37
N PRO A 400 -4.59 -19.50 30.07
CA PRO A 400 -5.05 -20.37 28.99
C PRO A 400 -4.71 -21.84 29.23
N ALA A 401 -5.72 -22.71 29.20
CA ALA A 401 -5.55 -24.12 29.54
C ALA A 401 -4.96 -24.97 28.39
N ARG A 402 -4.83 -24.39 27.20
CA ARG A 402 -4.34 -25.02 25.98
C ARG A 402 -3.45 -24.06 25.20
N PRO A 403 -2.69 -24.53 24.19
CA PRO A 403 -2.01 -23.64 23.26
C PRO A 403 -2.98 -22.62 22.65
N VAL A 404 -2.57 -21.35 22.66
CA VAL A 404 -3.30 -20.23 22.08
C VAL A 404 -2.86 -20.06 20.64
N VAL A 405 -3.82 -20.17 19.71
CA VAL A 405 -3.55 -19.98 18.29
C VAL A 405 -3.56 -18.48 17.99
N ILE A 406 -2.43 -17.95 17.54
CA ILE A 406 -2.30 -16.54 17.17
C ILE A 406 -1.97 -16.39 15.69
N GLU A 407 -2.70 -15.51 15.02
CA GLU A 407 -2.42 -15.07 13.65
C GLU A 407 -1.76 -13.70 13.64
N VAL A 408 -0.73 -13.53 12.80
CA VAL A 408 0.01 -12.27 12.67
C VAL A 408 0.55 -12.08 11.24
N VAL A 409 0.65 -10.84 10.79
CA VAL A 409 1.35 -10.48 9.55
C VAL A 409 2.86 -10.61 9.75
N ASP A 410 3.58 -11.20 8.80
CA ASP A 410 5.03 -11.44 8.91
C ASP A 410 5.83 -10.18 9.30
N SER A 411 5.50 -9.02 8.71
CA SER A 411 6.15 -7.74 9.02
C SER A 411 5.98 -7.28 10.47
N HIS A 412 4.95 -7.78 11.17
CA HIS A 412 4.66 -7.45 12.57
C HIS A 412 5.30 -8.42 13.57
N MET A 413 5.78 -9.58 13.11
CA MET A 413 6.26 -10.64 14.01
C MET A 413 7.44 -10.18 14.88
N ARG A 414 8.38 -9.45 14.29
CA ARG A 414 9.53 -8.89 15.02
C ARG A 414 9.11 -7.97 16.17
N GLU A 415 8.05 -7.20 15.95
CA GLU A 415 7.51 -6.26 16.94
C GLU A 415 6.76 -6.99 18.06
N LEU A 416 6.01 -8.03 17.70
CA LEU A 416 5.16 -8.79 18.61
C LEU A 416 5.96 -9.78 19.49
N GLN A 417 7.07 -10.33 18.97
CA GLN A 417 7.83 -11.40 19.64
C GLN A 417 8.16 -11.12 21.13
N PRO A 418 8.64 -9.93 21.53
CA PRO A 418 8.95 -9.66 22.93
C PRO A 418 7.75 -9.80 23.88
N LEU A 419 6.55 -9.44 23.41
CA LEU A 419 5.31 -9.62 24.17
C LEU A 419 4.96 -11.11 24.30
N LEU A 420 5.06 -11.88 23.21
CA LEU A 420 4.79 -13.32 23.25
C LEU A 420 5.76 -14.06 24.18
N ASP A 421 7.03 -13.69 24.16
CA ASP A 421 8.06 -14.26 25.04
C ASP A 421 7.74 -13.96 26.52
N ALA A 422 7.37 -12.71 26.84
CA ALA A 422 6.99 -12.31 28.19
C ALA A 422 5.73 -13.05 28.69
N LEU A 423 4.75 -13.30 27.82
CA LEU A 423 3.57 -14.10 28.16
C LEU A 423 3.89 -15.60 28.27
N SER A 424 4.83 -16.10 27.48
CA SER A 424 5.30 -17.50 27.54
C SER A 424 6.04 -17.80 28.84
N GLN A 425 6.85 -16.87 29.33
CA GLN A 425 7.50 -16.95 30.65
C GLN A 425 6.49 -17.06 31.80
N LYS A 426 5.25 -16.62 31.58
CA LYS A 426 4.13 -16.71 32.52
C LYS A 426 3.25 -17.95 32.30
N GLY A 427 3.61 -18.81 31.35
CA GLY A 427 2.99 -20.12 31.13
C GLY A 427 2.09 -20.23 29.90
N VAL A 428 1.95 -19.17 29.08
CA VAL A 428 1.19 -19.29 27.82
C VAL A 428 2.00 -20.12 26.81
N ILE A 429 1.32 -21.02 26.12
CA ILE A 429 1.91 -21.77 25.00
C ILE A 429 1.31 -21.18 23.72
N TRP A 430 2.13 -20.70 22.80
CA TRP A 430 1.67 -20.12 21.54
C TRP A 430 1.77 -21.11 20.39
N GLN A 431 0.78 -21.06 19.51
CA GLN A 431 0.83 -21.66 18.19
C GLN A 431 0.66 -20.53 17.16
N VAL A 432 1.78 -20.07 16.62
CA VAL A 432 1.84 -18.89 15.75
C VAL A 432 1.63 -19.29 14.29
N TYR A 433 0.72 -18.61 13.61
CA TYR A 433 0.49 -18.70 12.17
C TYR A 433 0.71 -17.34 11.51
N LEU A 434 1.38 -17.35 10.35
CA LEU A 434 1.40 -16.17 9.51
C LEU A 434 0.08 -16.05 8.76
N GLN A 435 -0.39 -14.82 8.56
CA GLN A 435 -1.64 -14.57 7.84
C GLN A 435 -1.65 -15.28 6.48
N GLY A 436 -2.73 -16.01 6.21
CA GLY A 436 -2.87 -16.86 5.02
C GLY A 436 -2.42 -18.32 5.19
N GLN A 437 -1.78 -18.67 6.31
CA GLN A 437 -1.41 -20.05 6.66
C GLN A 437 -2.42 -20.73 7.61
N SER A 438 -3.47 -20.01 8.00
CA SER A 438 -4.43 -20.37 9.05
C SER A 438 -5.79 -20.89 8.52
N GLN A 439 -5.92 -21.16 7.21
CA GLN A 439 -7.21 -21.35 6.52
C GLN A 439 -8.14 -22.41 7.15
N ASP A 440 -7.60 -23.43 7.82
CA ASP A 440 -8.37 -24.51 8.47
C ASP A 440 -8.18 -24.54 10.01
N VAL A 441 -7.65 -23.48 10.59
CA VAL A 441 -7.35 -23.40 12.03
C VAL A 441 -8.26 -22.36 12.69
N ALA A 442 -8.89 -22.75 13.79
CA ALA A 442 -9.61 -21.80 14.63
C ALA A 442 -8.59 -20.90 15.36
N VAL A 443 -8.41 -19.69 14.84
CA VAL A 443 -7.57 -18.66 15.43
C VAL A 443 -8.24 -18.16 16.71
N ASP A 444 -7.49 -18.04 17.81
CA ASP A 444 -7.97 -17.48 19.07
C ASP A 444 -7.74 -15.97 19.13
N VAL A 445 -6.59 -15.53 18.64
CA VAL A 445 -6.13 -14.14 18.72
C VAL A 445 -5.54 -13.71 17.39
N SER A 446 -5.86 -12.52 16.90
CA SER A 446 -5.05 -11.85 15.88
C SER A 446 -4.29 -10.66 16.47
N TYR A 447 -3.06 -10.45 16.00
CA TYR A 447 -2.31 -9.22 16.21
C TYR A 447 -2.31 -8.39 14.94
N ASP A 448 -2.78 -7.16 15.04
CA ASP A 448 -2.86 -6.25 13.90
C ASP A 448 -2.63 -4.78 14.32
N CYS A 449 -2.61 -3.88 13.35
CA CYS A 449 -2.54 -2.44 13.55
C CYS A 449 -3.64 -1.73 12.76
N TYR A 450 -4.30 -0.76 13.40
CA TYR A 450 -5.18 0.19 12.72
C TYR A 450 -4.52 1.55 12.57
N VAL A 451 -4.83 2.21 11.46
CA VAL A 451 -4.51 3.61 11.16
C VAL A 451 -5.77 4.28 10.62
N PHE A 452 -5.94 5.57 10.90
CA PHE A 452 -7.21 6.28 10.69
C PHE A 452 -7.01 7.58 9.94
N GLY A 453 -7.98 7.92 9.10
CA GLY A 453 -8.05 9.19 8.37
C GLY A 453 -8.35 10.40 9.25
N ASP A 454 -8.50 11.56 8.61
CA ASP A 454 -8.73 12.82 9.32
C ASP A 454 -10.17 13.01 9.79
N ASP A 455 -11.13 12.34 9.14
CA ASP A 455 -12.54 12.32 9.53
C ASP A 455 -12.75 11.37 10.71
N LEU A 456 -12.41 11.83 11.91
CA LEU A 456 -12.35 10.96 13.09
C LEU A 456 -13.70 10.31 13.40
N THR A 457 -14.81 11.03 13.24
CA THR A 457 -16.16 10.48 13.45
C THR A 457 -16.43 9.33 12.50
N PHE A 458 -16.21 9.54 11.21
CA PHE A 458 -16.45 8.51 10.20
C PHE A 458 -15.52 7.32 10.38
N GLN A 459 -14.22 7.56 10.61
CA GLN A 459 -13.21 6.52 10.76
C GLN A 459 -13.49 5.63 11.99
N TYR A 460 -14.00 6.22 13.07
CA TYR A 460 -14.41 5.48 14.26
C TYR A 460 -15.67 4.62 13.99
N TYR A 461 -16.66 5.20 13.29
CA TYR A 461 -17.87 4.49 12.87
C TYR A 461 -17.57 3.34 11.91
N GLU A 462 -16.71 3.58 10.91
CA GLU A 462 -16.22 2.59 9.95
C GLU A 462 -15.58 1.42 10.69
N TRP A 463 -14.62 1.69 11.58
CA TRP A 463 -13.92 0.63 12.31
C TRP A 463 -14.83 -0.23 13.17
N LEU A 464 -15.81 0.37 13.84
CA LEU A 464 -16.79 -0.37 14.66
C LEU A 464 -17.61 -1.37 13.84
N LEU A 465 -17.79 -1.15 12.52
CA LEU A 465 -18.64 -1.96 11.66
C LEU A 465 -17.87 -2.82 10.64
N CYS A 466 -16.68 -2.38 10.25
CA CYS A 466 -15.85 -3.01 9.22
C CYS A 466 -14.57 -3.63 9.78
N GLY A 467 -14.17 -3.30 11.02
CA GLY A 467 -12.99 -3.85 11.65
C GLY A 467 -13.14 -5.33 12.02
N ASN A 468 -12.00 -6.02 12.19
CA ASN A 468 -11.96 -7.43 12.58
C ASN A 468 -12.63 -7.71 13.93
N VAL A 469 -12.71 -6.71 14.81
CA VAL A 469 -13.47 -6.82 16.05
C VAL A 469 -14.96 -7.10 15.78
N PHE A 470 -15.54 -6.45 14.77
CA PHE A 470 -16.92 -6.69 14.37
C PHE A 470 -17.07 -8.03 13.67
N SER A 471 -16.24 -8.30 12.66
CA SER A 471 -16.42 -9.45 11.77
C SER A 471 -16.00 -10.78 12.40
N LEU A 472 -14.90 -10.81 13.16
CA LEU A 472 -14.25 -12.02 13.68
C LEU A 472 -14.43 -12.21 15.20
N CYS A 473 -14.53 -11.14 15.98
CA CYS A 473 -14.52 -11.24 17.45
C CYS A 473 -15.91 -11.28 18.08
N LEU A 474 -16.90 -10.62 17.48
CA LEU A 474 -18.27 -10.61 18.00
C LEU A 474 -19.06 -11.84 17.54
N PRO A 475 -19.79 -12.51 18.46
CA PRO A 475 -20.82 -13.47 18.06
C PRO A 475 -21.97 -12.74 17.33
N GLU A 476 -22.79 -13.46 16.57
CA GLU A 476 -23.90 -12.86 15.79
C GLU A 476 -24.85 -11.99 16.63
N ARG A 477 -25.18 -12.42 17.84
CA ARG A 477 -25.98 -11.61 18.77
C ARG A 477 -25.27 -10.30 19.17
N GLY A 478 -23.94 -10.35 19.32
CA GLY A 478 -23.11 -9.19 19.61
C GLY A 478 -23.10 -8.20 18.43
N LYS A 479 -22.94 -8.70 17.20
CA LYS A 479 -23.02 -7.89 15.98
C LYS A 479 -24.37 -7.16 15.87
N GLN A 480 -25.48 -7.87 16.06
CA GLN A 480 -26.83 -7.28 16.02
C GLN A 480 -27.04 -6.23 17.12
N SER A 481 -26.54 -6.50 18.33
CA SER A 481 -26.66 -5.57 19.46
C SER A 481 -25.84 -4.30 19.20
N LEU A 482 -24.62 -4.43 18.68
CA LEU A 482 -23.76 -3.31 18.35
C LEU A 482 -24.35 -2.45 17.22
N LEU A 483 -24.88 -3.08 16.16
CA LEU A 483 -25.58 -2.37 15.08
C LEU A 483 -26.76 -1.55 15.60
N THR A 484 -27.63 -2.17 16.40
CA THR A 484 -28.80 -1.50 16.98
C THR A 484 -28.37 -0.34 17.88
N PHE A 485 -27.32 -0.53 18.68
CA PHE A 485 -26.78 0.50 19.56
C PHE A 485 -26.21 1.67 18.77
N ILE A 486 -25.41 1.42 17.74
CA ILE A 486 -24.85 2.49 16.88
C ILE A 486 -25.95 3.25 16.16
N ASP A 487 -26.96 2.57 15.61
CA ASP A 487 -28.10 3.21 14.95
C ASP A 487 -28.89 4.10 15.93
N MET A 488 -29.07 3.65 17.18
CA MET A 488 -29.68 4.48 18.24
C MET A 488 -28.84 5.73 18.54
N LEU A 489 -27.52 5.56 18.74
CA LEU A 489 -26.63 6.70 19.01
C LEU A 489 -26.64 7.71 17.85
N MET A 490 -26.74 7.23 16.61
CA MET A 490 -26.82 8.07 15.42
C MET A 490 -28.10 8.92 15.44
N GLN A 491 -29.26 8.34 15.74
CA GLN A 491 -30.53 9.09 15.80
C GLN A 491 -30.59 10.08 16.98
N GLU A 492 -29.90 9.78 18.08
CA GLU A 492 -29.88 10.64 19.27
C GLU A 492 -28.89 11.82 19.16
N SER A 493 -28.01 11.83 18.15
CA SER A 493 -26.95 12.84 18.02
C SER A 493 -27.39 14.01 17.16
N ASN A 494 -27.07 15.22 17.61
CA ASN A 494 -27.40 16.45 16.87
C ASN A 494 -26.37 16.75 15.77
N ASP A 495 -25.12 16.34 15.97
CA ASP A 495 -23.99 16.55 15.06
C ASP A 495 -22.97 15.40 15.12
N SER A 496 -21.93 15.48 14.28
CA SER A 496 -20.88 14.46 14.15
C SER A 496 -19.95 14.40 15.36
N GLU A 497 -19.77 15.49 16.11
CA GLU A 497 -18.92 15.52 17.31
C GLU A 497 -19.61 14.81 18.48
N GLU A 498 -20.88 15.11 18.70
CA GLU A 498 -21.70 14.41 19.69
C GLU A 498 -21.79 12.92 19.37
N PHE A 499 -21.95 12.57 18.09
CA PHE A 499 -21.98 11.18 17.65
C PHE A 499 -20.66 10.46 17.95
N LEU A 500 -19.50 11.06 17.62
CA LEU A 500 -18.18 10.51 17.95
C LEU A 500 -18.03 10.26 19.46
N HIS A 501 -18.37 11.24 20.29
CA HIS A 501 -18.29 11.10 21.75
C HIS A 501 -19.18 9.99 22.30
N LYS A 502 -20.33 9.73 21.66
CA LYS A 502 -21.21 8.62 22.00
C LYS A 502 -20.65 7.27 21.53
N LEU A 503 -20.01 7.21 20.36
CA LEU A 503 -19.37 5.99 19.84
C LEU A 503 -18.27 5.45 20.75
N TYR A 504 -17.63 6.30 21.54
CA TYR A 504 -16.67 5.88 22.57
C TYR A 504 -17.24 4.80 23.52
N ARG A 505 -18.54 4.88 23.83
CA ARG A 505 -19.23 3.88 24.67
C ARG A 505 -19.24 2.49 24.03
N ALA A 506 -19.27 2.42 22.70
CA ALA A 506 -19.23 1.15 21.97
C ALA A 506 -17.84 0.51 22.08
N GLU A 507 -16.77 1.29 21.96
CA GLU A 507 -15.41 0.79 22.19
C GLU A 507 -15.20 0.38 23.64
N ASP A 508 -15.63 1.21 24.60
CA ASP A 508 -15.54 0.88 26.04
C ASP A 508 -16.17 -0.49 26.32
N TRP A 509 -17.35 -0.75 25.74
CA TRP A 509 -18.02 -2.04 25.85
C TRP A 509 -17.20 -3.18 25.23
N LEU A 510 -16.56 -2.97 24.07
CA LEU A 510 -15.69 -3.98 23.43
C LEU A 510 -14.48 -4.34 24.31
N ILE A 511 -13.84 -3.32 24.89
CA ILE A 511 -12.68 -3.47 25.80
C ILE A 511 -13.11 -4.18 27.09
N GLN A 512 -14.19 -3.73 27.72
CA GLN A 512 -14.70 -4.27 28.98
C GLN A 512 -15.10 -5.74 28.90
N ASN A 513 -15.48 -6.22 27.70
CA ASN A 513 -15.84 -7.62 27.45
C ASN A 513 -14.70 -8.47 26.85
N TYR A 514 -13.49 -7.89 26.72
CA TYR A 514 -12.31 -8.55 26.20
C TYR A 514 -12.48 -9.10 24.78
N TYR A 515 -13.23 -8.41 23.92
CA TYR A 515 -13.25 -8.73 22.49
C TYR A 515 -12.00 -8.22 21.78
N TYR A 516 -11.38 -7.20 22.36
CA TYR A 516 -10.26 -6.48 21.80
C TYR A 516 -9.42 -5.85 22.92
N CYS A 517 -8.13 -5.67 22.68
CA CYS A 517 -7.21 -5.00 23.58
C CYS A 517 -6.28 -4.06 22.79
N PRO A 518 -6.40 -2.73 22.92
CA PRO A 518 -5.38 -1.80 22.45
C PRO A 518 -4.10 -2.00 23.26
N LEU A 519 -2.98 -2.07 22.54
CA LEU A 519 -1.66 -2.31 23.12
C LEU A 519 -0.88 -1.00 23.16
N TRP A 520 -0.25 -0.59 22.05
CA TRP A 520 0.54 0.63 21.99
C TRP A 520 0.30 1.42 20.69
N ARG A 521 0.72 2.68 20.71
CA ARG A 521 0.71 3.56 19.54
C ARG A 521 1.88 3.24 18.63
N ASN A 522 1.63 3.16 17.34
CA ASN A 522 2.66 2.94 16.32
C ASN A 522 3.25 4.24 15.80
N HIS A 523 4.48 4.13 15.33
CA HIS A 523 5.24 5.17 14.66
C HIS A 523 5.90 4.57 13.43
N PHE A 524 5.88 5.29 12.32
CA PHE A 524 6.73 4.99 11.19
C PHE A 524 7.55 6.21 10.82
N THR A 525 8.60 5.99 10.05
CA THR A 525 9.54 7.04 9.66
C THR A 525 9.58 7.15 8.16
N VAL A 526 9.47 8.38 7.67
CA VAL A 526 9.63 8.71 6.25
C VAL A 526 10.80 9.66 6.12
N THR A 527 11.68 9.38 5.17
CA THR A 527 12.73 10.34 4.77
C THR A 527 12.32 11.05 3.50
N ARG A 528 12.61 12.35 3.42
CA ARG A 528 12.23 13.23 2.33
C ARG A 528 13.43 14.07 1.90
N ALA A 529 13.57 14.33 0.60
CA ALA A 529 14.58 15.24 0.10
C ALA A 529 14.23 16.70 0.42
N ASP A 530 15.24 17.54 0.63
CA ASP A 530 15.06 18.97 0.98
C ASP A 530 14.44 19.80 -0.16
N ASN A 531 14.49 19.30 -1.41
CA ASN A 531 13.91 19.95 -2.59
C ASN A 531 12.48 19.47 -2.91
N LEU A 532 11.85 18.69 -2.03
CA LEU A 532 10.48 18.21 -2.15
C LEU A 532 9.58 18.91 -1.13
N TYR A 533 8.52 19.54 -1.63
CA TYR A 533 7.57 20.32 -0.82
C TYR A 533 6.15 19.76 -0.95
N GLY A 534 5.23 20.26 -0.11
CA GLY A 534 3.84 19.77 -0.05
C GLY A 534 3.74 18.35 0.53
N THR A 535 4.61 18.03 1.49
CA THR A 535 4.74 16.69 2.07
C THR A 535 4.02 16.55 3.40
N GLU A 536 3.07 17.42 3.72
CA GLU A 536 2.22 17.21 4.90
C GLU A 536 1.53 15.84 4.81
N THR A 537 1.53 15.11 5.91
CA THR A 537 0.81 13.84 6.03
C THR A 537 -0.54 14.05 6.67
N ASN A 538 -1.55 13.34 6.19
CA ASN A 538 -2.79 13.15 6.94
C ASN A 538 -2.57 12.23 8.16
N ASN A 539 -3.63 11.99 8.95
CA ASN A 539 -3.57 11.11 10.11
C ASN A 539 -3.15 9.66 9.78
N MET A 540 -3.45 9.15 8.58
CA MET A 540 -2.95 7.83 8.14
C MET A 540 -1.44 7.84 7.83
N GLY A 541 -0.82 9.02 7.85
CA GLY A 541 0.58 9.22 7.51
C GLY A 541 0.83 9.23 5.99
N VAL A 542 -0.23 9.37 5.18
CA VAL A 542 -0.16 9.45 3.72
C VAL A 542 0.14 10.88 3.30
N MET A 543 1.10 11.06 2.40
CA MET A 543 1.40 12.36 1.80
C MET A 543 0.73 12.46 0.43
N SER A 544 -0.24 13.36 0.26
CA SER A 544 -1.00 13.46 -0.99
C SER A 544 -0.13 13.93 -2.16
N LEU A 545 -0.01 13.12 -3.23
CA LEU A 545 0.73 13.50 -4.44
C LEU A 545 0.16 14.77 -5.11
N VAL A 546 -1.14 15.03 -4.91
CA VAL A 546 -1.82 16.22 -5.45
C VAL A 546 -1.17 17.50 -4.91
N ASN A 547 -0.69 17.47 -3.67
CA ASN A 547 -0.11 18.64 -3.01
C ASN A 547 1.39 18.77 -3.24
N MET A 548 2.07 17.77 -3.79
CA MET A 548 3.54 17.78 -3.87
C MET A 548 4.09 18.56 -5.06
N TRP A 549 5.28 19.15 -4.90
CA TRP A 549 6.06 19.72 -5.99
C TRP A 549 7.57 19.65 -5.71
N LEU A 550 8.36 19.63 -6.80
CA LEU A 550 9.82 19.72 -6.78
C LEU A 550 10.26 21.16 -7.03
N GLU A 551 11.34 21.60 -6.37
CA GLU A 551 11.94 22.95 -6.56
C GLU A 551 12.41 23.24 -7.99
#